data_AF-A0A0T8UG14-F1
#
_entry.id   AF-A0A0T8UG14-F1
#
_cell.length_a   1.000
_cell.length_b   1.000
_cell.length_c   1.000
_cell.angle_alpha   90.00
_cell.angle_beta   90.00
_cell.angle_gamma   90.00
#
_symmetry.space_group_name_H-M   'P 1'
#
loop_
_entity.id
_entity.type
_entity.pdbx_description
1 polymer ?
#
loop_
_entity_poly.entity_id
_entity_poly.type
_entity_poly.pdbx_seq_one_letter_code
_entity_poly.pdbx_strand_id
1 'polypeptide(L)'
;MEIDNRSIRLGDELKKELKSESRVKIAAATFSMFAYQQLKEELENIEELKFIFTNPTFITDETKTDFREYTIPKKEREQSIFGGKYELKLMNELTQKAIARECADWIRRKAQFKSINIETDEMPNGIRIENSDDVVAVDRLKNFDRKELGYEASLFKTSRNLYHAPLSLNYLDEFDNLWEEDDYFRDVTEEFL
;
A
#
# COMPACT_ATOMS: atom_id res chain seq x y z
N MET A 1 16.29 -5.66 12.61
CA MET A 1 15.47 -6.78 13.10
C MET A 1 14.89 -7.51 11.91
N GLU A 2 15.01 -8.84 11.85
CA GLU A 2 14.40 -9.64 10.78
C GLU A 2 12.90 -9.81 11.04
N ILE A 3 12.09 -9.69 9.99
CA ILE A 3 10.64 -9.85 9.98
C ILE A 3 10.30 -10.94 8.98
N ASP A 4 9.63 -12.00 9.46
CA ASP A 4 9.33 -13.21 8.66
C ASP A 4 7.83 -13.44 8.39
N ASN A 5 6.98 -12.54 8.90
CA ASN A 5 5.51 -12.63 8.86
C ASN A 5 4.94 -13.96 9.39
N ARG A 6 5.70 -14.67 10.22
CA ARG A 6 5.30 -15.91 10.90
C ARG A 6 5.44 -15.78 12.40
N SER A 7 6.65 -15.46 12.84
CA SER A 7 7.04 -15.23 14.22
C SER A 7 6.92 -13.75 14.57
N ILE A 8 7.35 -12.89 13.64
CA ILE A 8 7.31 -11.43 13.77
C ILE A 8 6.58 -10.88 12.55
N ARG A 9 5.47 -10.19 12.77
CA ARG A 9 4.64 -9.60 11.71
C ARG A 9 5.06 -8.18 11.44
N LEU A 10 5.20 -7.82 10.17
CA LEU A 10 5.53 -6.46 9.77
C LEU A 10 4.54 -5.45 10.32
N GLY A 11 3.23 -5.71 10.19
CA GLY A 11 2.20 -4.80 10.65
C GLY A 11 2.33 -4.47 12.13
N ASP A 12 2.60 -5.47 12.98
CA ASP A 12 2.70 -5.27 14.43
C ASP A 12 3.95 -4.47 14.82
N GLU A 13 5.04 -4.59 14.06
CA GLU A 13 6.22 -3.75 14.25
C GLU A 13 6.00 -2.33 13.73
N LEU A 14 5.37 -2.15 12.57
CA LEU A 14 5.02 -0.82 12.07
C LEU A 14 4.14 -0.03 13.04
N LYS A 15 3.23 -0.69 13.75
CA LYS A 15 2.40 -0.04 14.78
C LYS A 15 3.19 0.57 15.94
N LYS A 16 4.37 0.02 16.23
CA LYS A 16 5.26 0.53 17.28
C LYS A 16 6.07 1.74 16.80
N GLU A 17 6.37 1.78 15.51
CA GLU A 17 7.26 2.76 14.89
C GLU A 17 6.53 3.97 14.29
N LEU A 18 5.24 3.82 13.93
CA LEU A 18 4.36 4.90 13.51
C LEU A 18 3.93 5.72 14.73
N LYS A 19 4.51 6.91 14.88
CA LYS A 19 4.30 7.84 15.99
C LYS A 19 3.47 9.04 15.53
N SER A 20 3.07 9.87 16.49
CA SER A 20 2.53 11.20 16.18
C SER A 20 3.57 11.99 15.39
N GLU A 21 3.12 12.73 14.37
CA GLU A 21 3.98 13.58 13.52
C GLU A 21 4.99 12.82 12.65
N SER A 22 4.89 11.48 12.54
CA SER A 22 5.73 10.73 11.60
C SER A 22 5.51 11.21 10.16
N ARG A 23 6.58 11.31 9.38
CA ARG A 23 6.49 11.44 7.91
C ARG A 23 6.84 10.11 7.29
N VAL A 24 5.91 9.55 6.53
CA VAL A 24 6.02 8.18 6.01
C VAL A 24 6.21 8.20 4.51
N LYS A 25 7.25 7.52 4.02
CA LYS A 25 7.55 7.37 2.60
C LYS A 25 7.47 5.89 2.26
N ILE A 26 6.65 5.52 1.28
CA ILE A 26 6.47 4.13 0.86
C ILE A 26 6.68 4.02 -0.64
N ALA A 27 7.49 3.06 -1.06
CA ALA A 27 7.63 2.65 -2.45
C ALA A 27 7.21 1.18 -2.56
N ALA A 28 6.11 0.90 -3.27
CA ALA A 28 5.60 -0.45 -3.49
C ALA A 28 4.75 -0.52 -4.77
N ALA A 29 4.50 -1.72 -5.29
CA ALA A 29 3.76 -1.90 -6.54
C ALA A 29 2.25 -1.68 -6.39
N THR A 30 1.68 -1.96 -5.22
CA THR A 30 0.24 -1.83 -4.96
C THR A 30 -0.06 -1.28 -3.56
N PHE A 31 -1.22 -0.65 -3.42
CA PHE A 31 -1.78 -0.17 -2.15
C PHE A 31 -3.14 -0.82 -1.90
N SER A 32 -3.31 -1.45 -0.75
CA SER A 32 -4.58 -2.07 -0.34
C SER A 32 -5.25 -1.25 0.77
N MET A 33 -6.50 -0.83 0.56
CA MET A 33 -7.31 -0.22 1.62
C MET A 33 -7.50 -1.14 2.84
N PHE A 34 -7.40 -2.47 2.65
CA PHE A 34 -7.47 -3.41 3.76
C PHE A 34 -6.18 -3.46 4.58
N ALA A 35 -5.03 -3.15 3.99
CA ALA A 35 -3.79 -2.95 4.75
C ALA A 35 -3.83 -1.64 5.52
N TYR A 36 -4.29 -0.55 4.89
CA TYR A 36 -4.60 0.70 5.57
C TYR A 36 -5.49 0.46 6.79
N GLN A 37 -6.59 -0.30 6.64
CA GLN A 37 -7.51 -0.59 7.74
C GLN A 37 -6.82 -1.27 8.94
N GLN A 38 -5.78 -2.09 8.72
CA GLN A 38 -5.06 -2.74 9.81
C GLN A 38 -4.17 -1.77 10.62
N LEU A 39 -3.73 -0.67 9.98
CA LEU A 39 -2.85 0.36 10.54
C LEU A 39 -3.59 1.71 10.72
N LYS A 40 -4.93 1.72 10.65
CA LYS A 40 -5.74 2.94 10.58
C LYS A 40 -5.49 3.86 11.78
N GLU A 41 -5.46 3.29 12.98
CA GLU A 41 -5.29 4.07 14.22
C GLU A 41 -3.93 4.78 14.22
N GLU A 42 -2.89 4.11 13.75
CA GLU A 42 -1.53 4.64 13.70
C GLU A 42 -1.36 5.63 12.55
N LEU A 43 -1.88 5.32 11.36
CA LEU A 43 -1.83 6.18 10.17
C LEU A 43 -2.66 7.46 10.30
N GLU A 44 -3.64 7.52 11.20
CA GLU A 44 -4.39 8.76 11.47
C GLU A 44 -3.54 9.79 12.23
N ASN A 45 -2.56 9.33 13.02
CA ASN A 45 -1.73 10.17 13.88
C ASN A 45 -0.46 10.71 13.21
N ILE A 46 -0.06 10.16 12.06
CA ILE A 46 1.12 10.63 11.32
C ILE A 46 0.91 12.04 10.77
N GLU A 47 1.98 12.75 10.42
CA GLU A 47 1.88 14.05 9.74
C GLU A 47 1.42 13.86 8.29
N GLU A 48 2.15 13.04 7.53
CA GLU A 48 1.92 12.79 6.11
C GLU A 48 2.41 11.41 5.65
N LEU A 49 1.87 10.95 4.53
CA LEU A 49 2.32 9.78 3.80
C LEU A 49 2.51 10.10 2.32
N LYS A 50 3.72 9.86 1.80
CA LYS A 50 4.00 9.87 0.36
C LYS A 50 4.16 8.45 -0.13
N PHE A 51 3.43 8.10 -1.18
CA PHE A 51 3.45 6.76 -1.77
C PHE A 51 3.85 6.81 -3.23
N ILE A 52 4.87 6.04 -3.61
CA ILE A 52 5.22 5.82 -5.01
C ILE A 52 4.81 4.41 -5.44
N PHE A 53 3.95 4.34 -6.46
CA PHE A 53 3.72 3.11 -7.21
C PHE A 53 4.94 2.80 -8.07
N THR A 54 5.64 1.72 -7.72
CA THR A 54 6.91 1.32 -8.39
C THR A 54 6.69 0.60 -9.72
N ASN A 55 5.45 0.38 -10.13
CA ASN A 55 5.07 -0.18 -11.42
C ASN A 55 4.16 0.83 -12.12
N PRO A 56 4.36 1.12 -13.42
CA PRO A 56 3.45 1.94 -14.22
C PRO A 56 2.03 1.34 -14.31
N THR A 57 1.25 1.51 -13.25
CA THR A 57 -0.11 0.97 -13.14
C THR A 57 -1.13 1.93 -13.75
N PHE A 58 -0.71 3.19 -13.96
CA PHE A 58 -1.55 4.31 -14.42
C PHE A 58 -1.13 4.85 -15.80
N ILE A 59 -0.39 4.09 -16.60
CA ILE A 59 -0.12 4.49 -17.99
C ILE A 59 -1.44 4.36 -18.78
N THR A 60 -2.04 5.50 -19.11
CA THR A 60 -3.12 5.61 -20.09
C THR A 60 -2.53 5.55 -21.50
N ASP A 61 -2.07 4.36 -21.90
CA ASP A 61 -1.65 4.14 -23.27
C ASP A 61 -2.90 3.92 -24.12
N GLU A 62 -3.39 4.98 -24.77
CA GLU A 62 -4.45 4.91 -25.79
C GLU A 62 -4.05 4.07 -27.03
N THR A 63 -2.90 3.37 -27.01
CA THR A 63 -2.39 2.60 -28.14
C THR A 63 -1.92 1.16 -27.83
N LYS A 64 -2.44 0.50 -26.79
CA LYS A 64 -2.30 -0.97 -26.64
C LYS A 64 -3.65 -1.69 -26.65
N THR A 65 -4.24 -1.79 -27.83
CA THR A 65 -5.11 -2.92 -28.18
C THR A 65 -4.28 -4.20 -28.15
N ASP A 66 -4.17 -4.83 -26.97
CA ASP A 66 -4.03 -6.28 -26.83
C ASP A 66 -3.97 -6.66 -25.34
N PHE A 67 -5.12 -6.64 -24.66
CA PHE A 67 -5.48 -7.69 -23.70
C PHE A 67 -6.99 -7.81 -23.72
N ARG A 68 -7.48 -8.78 -24.51
CA ARG A 68 -8.86 -9.27 -24.43
C ARG A 68 -9.13 -9.66 -22.99
N GLU A 69 -10.04 -8.91 -22.35
CA GLU A 69 -10.69 -9.31 -21.11
C GLU A 69 -11.17 -10.76 -21.26
N TYR A 70 -10.72 -11.63 -20.36
CA TYR A 70 -11.43 -12.87 -20.07
C TYR A 70 -12.79 -12.49 -19.50
N THR A 71 -13.75 -12.38 -20.41
CA THR A 71 -15.19 -12.33 -20.14
C THR A 71 -15.55 -13.48 -19.21
N ILE A 72 -15.92 -13.18 -17.96
CA ILE A 72 -16.60 -14.15 -17.10
C ILE A 72 -17.96 -14.44 -17.77
N PRO A 73 -18.32 -15.71 -18.05
CA PRO A 73 -19.56 -16.03 -18.73
C PRO A 73 -20.78 -15.49 -17.97
N LYS A 74 -21.60 -14.68 -18.64
CA LYS A 74 -22.98 -14.38 -18.26
C LYS A 74 -23.80 -15.67 -18.28
N LYS A 75 -23.76 -16.48 -17.21
CA LYS A 75 -24.79 -17.48 -16.84
C LYS A 75 -24.41 -18.24 -15.56
N GLU A 76 -24.66 -17.63 -14.41
CA GLU A 76 -25.26 -18.35 -13.28
C GLU A 76 -26.38 -17.48 -12.74
N ARG A 77 -27.49 -17.50 -13.48
CA ARG A 77 -28.76 -16.90 -13.10
C ARG A 77 -29.57 -17.98 -12.38
N GLU A 78 -29.84 -17.70 -11.11
CA GLU A 78 -30.88 -18.24 -10.22
C GLU A 78 -30.68 -19.65 -9.62
N GLN A 79 -30.35 -19.70 -8.31
CA GLN A 79 -31.20 -20.28 -7.25
C GLN A 79 -30.45 -20.41 -5.91
N SER A 80 -30.85 -19.61 -4.90
CA SER A 80 -31.09 -20.04 -3.50
C SER A 80 -31.52 -18.85 -2.64
N ILE A 81 -32.83 -18.65 -2.64
CA ILE A 81 -33.75 -18.35 -1.52
C ILE A 81 -33.09 -17.78 -0.24
N PHE A 82 -33.57 -16.57 0.11
CA PHE A 82 -33.50 -15.82 1.37
C PHE A 82 -32.80 -16.45 2.59
N GLY A 83 -31.85 -15.69 3.15
CA GLY A 83 -31.34 -15.85 4.52
C GLY A 83 -29.86 -16.27 4.59
N GLY A 84 -29.02 -15.42 5.19
CA GLY A 84 -27.65 -15.76 5.60
C GLY A 84 -26.53 -15.32 4.64
N LYS A 85 -26.52 -15.77 3.37
CA LYS A 85 -25.38 -15.49 2.46
C LYS A 85 -25.41 -14.12 1.78
N TYR A 86 -26.60 -13.62 1.43
CA TYR A 86 -26.74 -12.26 0.87
C TYR A 86 -26.47 -11.19 1.92
N GLU A 87 -26.93 -11.37 3.15
CA GLU A 87 -26.63 -10.45 4.25
C GLU A 87 -25.13 -10.44 4.54
N LEU A 88 -24.45 -11.58 4.59
CA LEU A 88 -22.98 -11.61 4.75
C LEU A 88 -22.26 -10.93 3.58
N LYS A 89 -22.69 -11.14 2.33
CA LYS A 89 -22.10 -10.47 1.16
C LYS A 89 -22.40 -8.96 1.14
N LEU A 90 -23.63 -8.56 1.44
CA LEU A 90 -24.07 -7.17 1.50
C LEU A 90 -23.43 -6.44 2.69
N MET A 91 -23.31 -7.09 3.84
CA MET A 91 -22.57 -6.58 5.00
C MET A 91 -21.08 -6.46 4.66
N ASN A 92 -20.50 -7.44 3.95
CA ASN A 92 -19.13 -7.31 3.45
C ASN A 92 -19.00 -6.16 2.46
N GLU A 93 -19.96 -5.93 1.56
CA GLU A 93 -19.98 -4.81 0.61
C GLU A 93 -20.20 -3.46 1.32
N LEU A 94 -21.07 -3.39 2.32
CA LEU A 94 -21.31 -2.19 3.13
C LEU A 94 -20.09 -1.86 3.99
N THR A 95 -19.47 -2.88 4.58
CA THR A 95 -18.23 -2.74 5.34
C THR A 95 -17.08 -2.30 4.42
N GLN A 96 -16.98 -2.86 3.22
CA GLN A 96 -15.98 -2.43 2.23
C GLN A 96 -16.22 -0.99 1.77
N LYS A 97 -17.47 -0.58 1.53
CA LYS A 97 -17.80 0.81 1.20
C LYS A 97 -17.46 1.77 2.33
N ALA A 98 -17.71 1.36 3.58
CA ALA A 98 -17.33 2.15 4.75
C ALA A 98 -15.81 2.31 4.84
N ILE A 99 -15.06 1.21 4.74
CA ILE A 99 -13.57 1.22 4.75
C ILE A 99 -13.03 2.06 3.59
N ALA A 100 -13.56 1.89 2.38
CA ALA A 100 -13.14 2.65 1.21
C ALA A 100 -13.35 4.16 1.40
N ARG A 101 -14.50 4.55 1.96
CA ARG A 101 -14.80 5.96 2.26
C ARG A 101 -13.84 6.53 3.31
N GLU A 102 -13.62 5.79 4.40
CA GLU A 102 -12.68 6.20 5.44
C GLU A 102 -11.24 6.30 4.92
N CYS A 103 -10.83 5.37 4.05
CA CYS A 103 -9.52 5.39 3.40
C CYS A 103 -9.40 6.61 2.47
N ALA A 104 -10.41 6.88 1.63
CA ALA A 104 -10.42 8.04 0.75
C ALA A 104 -10.38 9.36 1.54
N ASP A 105 -11.15 9.46 2.63
CA ASP A 105 -11.15 10.64 3.50
C ASP A 105 -9.82 10.83 4.24
N TRP A 106 -9.12 9.75 4.57
CA TRP A 106 -7.75 9.81 5.11
C TRP A 106 -6.74 10.23 4.03
N ILE A 107 -6.82 9.65 2.82
CA ILE A 107 -5.92 10.00 1.70
C ILE A 107 -5.99 11.49 1.42
N ARG A 108 -7.19 12.05 1.26
CA ARG A 108 -7.38 13.50 0.99
C ARG A 108 -6.71 14.43 2.01
N ARG A 109 -6.49 13.97 3.24
CA ARG A 109 -5.94 14.78 4.34
C ARG A 109 -4.46 14.53 4.59
N LYS A 110 -3.99 13.31 4.36
CA LYS A 110 -2.73 12.81 4.90
C LYS A 110 -1.83 12.17 3.86
N ALA A 111 -2.34 11.78 2.69
CA ALA A 111 -1.57 10.99 1.74
C ALA A 111 -1.53 11.59 0.34
N GLN A 112 -0.38 11.42 -0.31
CA GLN A 112 -0.19 11.73 -1.73
C GLN A 112 0.38 10.51 -2.44
N PHE A 113 -0.02 10.34 -3.70
CA PHE A 113 0.37 9.20 -4.52
C PHE A 113 0.99 9.69 -5.83
N LYS A 114 2.20 9.20 -6.12
CA LYS A 114 2.82 9.28 -7.44
C LYS A 114 2.96 7.89 -8.04
N SER A 115 2.92 7.78 -9.37
CA SER A 115 3.27 6.56 -10.10
C SER A 115 4.47 6.85 -10.99
N ILE A 116 5.40 5.90 -11.06
CA ILE A 116 6.41 5.92 -12.10
C ILE A 116 5.73 5.84 -13.47
N ASN A 117 6.20 6.64 -14.43
CA ASN A 117 5.64 6.80 -15.77
C ASN A 117 6.61 6.38 -16.89
N ILE A 118 7.78 5.84 -16.52
CA ILE A 118 8.78 5.32 -17.45
C ILE A 118 8.96 3.81 -17.28
N GLU A 119 9.37 3.13 -18.34
CA GLU A 119 9.88 1.76 -18.25
C GLU A 119 11.32 1.81 -17.70
N THR A 120 11.56 1.10 -16.59
CA THR A 120 12.88 1.02 -15.93
C THR A 120 13.06 -0.35 -15.28
N ASP A 121 14.31 -0.76 -15.06
CA ASP A 121 14.67 -2.12 -14.69
C ASP A 121 14.27 -2.50 -13.25
N GLU A 122 14.38 -1.59 -12.27
CA GLU A 122 13.81 -1.75 -10.92
C GLU A 122 13.95 -0.46 -10.08
N MET A 123 12.90 -0.06 -9.35
CA MET A 123 12.97 1.03 -8.36
C MET A 123 13.12 0.45 -6.94
N PRO A 124 13.92 1.07 -6.06
CA PRO A 124 13.96 0.69 -4.64
C PRO A 124 12.56 0.66 -4.02
N ASN A 125 12.25 -0.41 -3.30
CA ASN A 125 10.96 -0.61 -2.63
C ASN A 125 11.14 -0.84 -1.13
N GLY A 126 10.16 -0.39 -0.34
CA GLY A 126 10.30 -0.35 1.12
C GLY A 126 9.45 0.73 1.77
N ILE A 127 9.72 0.94 3.06
CA ILE A 127 9.13 1.99 3.89
C ILE A 127 10.26 2.76 4.55
N ARG A 128 10.12 4.08 4.62
CA ARG A 128 10.92 4.96 5.48
C ARG A 128 9.98 5.78 6.35
N ILE A 129 10.21 5.77 7.66
CA ILE A 129 9.45 6.51 8.66
C ILE A 129 10.42 7.49 9.32
N GLU A 130 10.17 8.78 9.13
CA GLU A 130 10.93 9.85 9.75
C GLU A 130 10.17 10.33 10.99
N ASN A 131 10.71 10.01 12.17
CA ASN A 131 10.23 10.47 13.46
C ASN A 131 11.14 11.60 13.97
N SER A 132 10.68 12.34 14.99
CA SER A 132 11.50 13.40 15.60
C SER A 132 12.79 12.90 16.24
N ASP A 133 12.79 11.65 16.72
CA ASP A 133 13.87 11.04 17.50
C ASP A 133 14.66 9.95 16.75
N ASP A 134 14.15 9.46 15.61
CA ASP A 134 14.73 8.35 14.87
C ASP A 134 14.26 8.31 13.42
N VAL A 135 15.01 7.63 12.57
CA VAL A 135 14.58 7.24 11.22
C VAL A 135 14.50 5.73 11.19
N VAL A 136 13.33 5.20 10.83
CA VAL A 136 13.10 3.76 10.71
C VAL A 136 12.94 3.40 9.25
N ALA A 137 13.52 2.28 8.82
CA ALA A 137 13.38 1.79 7.46
C ALA A 137 13.00 0.30 7.43
N VAL A 138 12.16 -0.08 6.46
CA VAL A 138 11.82 -1.47 6.16
C VAL A 138 12.19 -1.76 4.72
N ASP A 139 13.00 -2.80 4.50
CA ASP A 139 13.40 -3.20 3.16
C ASP A 139 12.37 -4.10 2.46
N ARG A 140 12.45 -4.14 1.12
CA ARG A 140 11.81 -5.17 0.28
C ARG A 140 10.29 -5.24 0.42
N LEU A 141 9.61 -4.10 0.59
CA LEU A 141 8.14 -4.05 0.58
C LEU A 141 7.62 -4.09 -0.86
N LYS A 142 7.14 -5.26 -1.30
CA LYS A 142 6.66 -5.41 -2.69
C LYS A 142 5.27 -4.81 -2.89
N ASN A 143 4.37 -5.05 -1.94
CA ASN A 143 2.99 -4.59 -1.96
C ASN A 143 2.63 -4.07 -0.56
N PHE A 144 1.79 -3.05 -0.49
CA PHE A 144 1.18 -2.64 0.77
C PHE A 144 -0.17 -3.34 0.94
N ASP A 145 -0.13 -4.61 1.34
CA ASP A 145 -1.30 -5.48 1.51
C ASP A 145 -1.26 -6.30 2.83
N ARG A 146 -2.35 -7.02 3.13
CA ARG A 146 -2.45 -7.82 4.37
C ARG A 146 -1.44 -8.96 4.45
N LYS A 147 -0.95 -9.49 3.31
CA LYS A 147 0.03 -10.57 3.27
C LYS A 147 1.43 -10.04 3.61
N GLU A 148 1.82 -8.93 3.00
CA GLU A 148 3.09 -8.25 3.26
C GLU A 148 3.15 -7.68 4.68
N LEU A 149 2.00 -7.30 5.28
CA LEU A 149 1.89 -6.93 6.69
C LEU A 149 1.86 -8.13 7.66
N GLY A 150 1.69 -9.36 7.18
CA GLY A 150 1.64 -10.57 8.02
C GLY A 150 0.28 -10.85 8.68
N TYR A 151 -0.80 -10.22 8.22
CA TYR A 151 -2.18 -10.43 8.67
C TYR A 151 -2.98 -11.42 7.81
N GLU A 152 -2.35 -11.97 6.77
CA GLU A 152 -2.85 -13.06 5.95
C GLU A 152 -1.71 -14.04 5.67
N ALA A 153 -2.03 -15.34 5.66
CA ALA A 153 -1.03 -16.36 5.40
C ALA A 153 -0.52 -16.28 3.95
N SER A 154 0.80 -16.34 3.78
CA SER A 154 1.46 -16.51 2.48
C SER A 154 1.98 -17.93 2.33
N LEU A 155 1.86 -18.48 1.13
CA LEU A 155 2.45 -19.78 0.77
C LEU A 155 3.99 -19.74 0.83
N PHE A 156 4.58 -18.62 0.43
CA PHE A 156 6.03 -18.44 0.42
C PHE A 156 6.47 -17.59 1.60
N LYS A 157 7.58 -17.99 2.24
CA LYS A 157 8.22 -17.19 3.28
C LYS A 157 8.82 -15.94 2.63
N THR A 158 8.34 -14.77 3.04
CA THR A 158 9.03 -13.50 2.79
C THR A 158 9.84 -13.16 4.02
N SER A 159 11.08 -12.70 3.84
CA SER A 159 11.90 -12.16 4.92
C SER A 159 12.35 -10.77 4.52
N ARG A 160 12.28 -9.86 5.47
CA ARG A 160 12.70 -8.46 5.34
C ARG A 160 13.32 -8.01 6.64
N ASN A 161 13.90 -6.83 6.63
CA ASN A 161 14.48 -6.23 7.81
C ASN A 161 13.89 -4.86 8.10
N LEU A 162 13.75 -4.59 9.40
CA LEU A 162 13.52 -3.27 9.96
C LEU A 162 14.83 -2.74 10.54
N TYR A 163 15.15 -1.50 10.24
CA TYR A 163 16.38 -0.80 10.62
C TYR A 163 16.05 0.49 11.35
N HIS A 164 16.88 0.85 12.32
CA HIS A 164 16.88 2.16 12.98
C HIS A 164 18.15 2.94 12.59
N ALA A 165 18.20 4.23 12.92
CA ALA A 165 19.40 5.02 12.69
C ALA A 165 20.61 4.43 13.44
N PRO A 166 21.83 4.48 12.86
CA PRO A 166 22.18 5.15 11.60
C PRO A 166 22.00 4.29 10.34
N LEU A 167 21.69 3.00 10.46
CA LEU A 167 21.62 2.07 9.31
C LEU A 167 20.45 2.40 8.36
N SER A 168 19.33 2.85 8.92
CA SER A 168 18.13 3.23 8.17
C SER A 168 18.33 4.46 7.27
N LEU A 169 19.33 5.31 7.54
CA LEU A 169 19.50 6.59 6.85
C LEU A 169 19.80 6.43 5.35
N ASN A 170 20.34 5.27 4.93
CA ASN A 170 20.65 4.98 3.53
C ASN A 170 19.49 4.28 2.79
N TYR A 171 18.34 4.06 3.44
CA TYR A 171 17.20 3.39 2.83
C TYR A 171 16.17 4.41 2.37
N LEU A 172 15.82 4.38 1.08
CA LEU A 172 14.92 5.36 0.47
C LEU A 172 15.37 6.81 0.77
N ASP A 173 16.67 7.04 0.77
CA ASP A 173 17.30 8.36 0.93
C ASP A 173 17.05 9.25 -0.30
N GLU A 174 17.04 8.65 -1.48
CA GLU A 174 16.70 9.30 -2.74
C GLU A 174 15.18 9.49 -2.96
N PHE A 175 14.32 9.04 -2.04
CA PHE A 175 12.87 9.10 -2.24
C PHE A 175 12.36 10.50 -2.57
N ASP A 176 12.86 11.52 -1.87
CA ASP A 176 12.42 12.90 -2.13
C ASP A 176 12.92 13.40 -3.48
N ASN A 177 14.12 13.00 -3.92
CA ASN A 177 14.60 13.32 -5.26
C ASN A 177 13.66 12.69 -6.30
N LEU A 178 13.37 11.39 -6.19
CA LEU A 178 12.42 10.72 -7.08
C LEU A 178 11.03 11.36 -7.04
N TRP A 179 10.59 11.78 -5.86
CA TRP A 179 9.28 12.41 -5.67
C TRP A 179 9.16 13.75 -6.42
N GLU A 180 10.22 14.53 -6.53
CA GLU A 180 10.19 15.84 -7.20
C GLU A 180 10.45 15.75 -8.72
N GLU A 181 10.88 14.59 -9.24
CA GLU A 181 11.16 14.38 -10.68
C GLU A 181 9.87 14.13 -11.49
N ASP A 182 9.16 15.21 -11.82
CA ASP A 182 7.89 15.16 -12.57
C ASP A 182 8.01 14.58 -14.00
N ASP A 183 9.22 14.54 -14.56
CA ASP A 183 9.48 13.90 -15.86
C ASP A 183 9.32 12.36 -15.79
N TYR A 184 9.54 11.77 -14.60
CA TYR A 184 9.50 10.32 -14.40
C TYR A 184 8.33 9.87 -13.52
N PHE A 185 7.81 10.76 -12.66
CA PHE A 185 6.76 10.44 -11.70
C PHE A 185 5.56 11.36 -11.86
N ARG A 186 4.40 10.74 -12.08
CA ARG A 186 3.13 11.45 -12.25
C ARG A 186 2.32 11.42 -10.96
N ASP A 187 1.77 12.55 -10.55
CA ASP A 187 0.75 12.58 -9.49
C ASP A 187 -0.52 11.85 -9.96
N VAL A 188 -0.93 10.86 -9.17
CA VAL A 188 -2.10 10.02 -9.42
C VAL A 188 -3.08 10.06 -8.24
N THR A 189 -2.91 10.99 -7.31
CA THR A 189 -3.69 11.07 -6.07
C THR A 189 -5.20 11.17 -6.34
N GLU A 190 -5.61 12.06 -7.24
CA GLU A 190 -7.01 12.23 -7.61
C GLU A 190 -7.57 11.06 -8.43
N GLU A 191 -6.75 10.42 -9.26
CA GLU A 191 -7.16 9.23 -10.03
C GLU A 191 -7.31 7.98 -9.15
N PHE A 192 -6.62 7.97 -8.00
CA PHE A 192 -6.65 6.88 -7.04
C PHE A 192 -7.83 6.97 -6.05
N LEU A 193 -8.40 8.17 -5.85
CA LEU A 193 -9.51 8.47 -4.92
C LEU A 193 -10.90 8.10 -5.45
#